data_AF-A0A2N4YWM5-F1
#
_entry.id   AF-A0A2N4YWM5-F1
#
_cell.length_a   1.000
_cell.length_b   1.000
_cell.length_c   1.000
_cell.angle_alpha   90.00
_cell.angle_beta   90.00
_cell.angle_gamma   90.00
#
_symmetry.space_group_name_H-M   'P 1'
#
loop_
_entity.id
_entity.type
_entity.pdbx_description
1 polymer ?
#
loop_
_entity_poly.entity_id
_entity_poly.type
_entity_poly.pdbx_seq_one_letter_code
_entity_poly.pdbx_strand_id
1 'polypeptide(L)'
;MSFIKYPLPESVLQATEQRIQWVLDNFSRVCVSFSGGKDSTVMLHLTAQAARLQGKKISVLFIDWEAQFSCTIAHCEKLRALYADVVETFYWVALPLTTQNALTQYKPQWQCWEPGADWVRQPPPWAITHPGYFSFYQPGMSFESFVSHFAEWFSQRRPAAVLVGIRADESLNRFMAISSQRKQRFADDKPWTTSAPGGHAWYIYPLYDWKTADIWTWFAKSRQSYNPLY
;
A
#
# COMPACT_ATOMS: atom_id res chain seq x y z
N MET A 1 14.12 10.85 25.96
CA MET A 1 13.92 9.61 25.20
C MET A 1 15.04 8.66 25.60
N SER A 2 14.71 7.45 26.05
CA SER A 2 15.72 6.43 26.30
C SER A 2 16.31 5.97 24.97
N PHE A 3 17.64 5.96 24.84
CA PHE A 3 18.35 5.35 23.69
C PHE A 3 18.38 3.81 23.77
N ILE A 4 17.80 3.23 24.82
CA ILE A 4 17.77 1.79 25.04
C ILE A 4 16.56 1.23 24.28
N LYS A 5 16.85 0.46 23.22
CA LYS A 5 15.84 -0.38 22.57
C LYS A 5 15.63 -1.62 23.43
N TYR A 6 14.40 -1.82 23.89
CA TYR A 6 14.03 -3.05 24.61
C TYR A 6 13.65 -4.11 23.56
N PRO A 7 14.39 -5.24 23.48
CA PRO A 7 13.98 -6.33 22.61
C PRO A 7 12.68 -6.93 23.15
N LEU A 8 11.71 -7.15 22.25
CA LEU A 8 10.51 -7.90 22.57
C LEU A 8 10.78 -9.40 22.34
N PRO A 9 10.08 -10.29 23.06
CA PRO A 9 10.23 -11.73 22.88
C PRO A 9 9.69 -12.24 21.54
N GLU A 10 8.79 -11.48 20.90
CA GLU A 10 8.24 -11.81 19.59
C GLU A 10 9.14 -11.36 18.44
N SER A 11 9.16 -12.15 17.37
CA SER A 11 9.80 -11.76 16.11
C SER A 11 8.96 -10.71 15.37
N VAL A 12 9.59 -9.93 14.49
CA VAL A 12 8.88 -8.96 13.63
C VAL A 12 7.82 -9.62 12.76
N LEU A 13 8.02 -10.89 12.35
CA LEU A 13 7.03 -11.67 11.61
C LEU A 13 5.80 -11.96 12.48
N GLN A 14 5.98 -12.49 13.68
CA GLN A 14 4.87 -12.77 14.61
C GLN A 14 4.10 -11.51 14.96
N ALA A 15 4.81 -10.42 15.27
CA ALA A 15 4.17 -9.13 15.55
C ALA A 15 3.38 -8.61 14.34
N THR A 16 3.85 -8.86 13.12
CA THR A 16 3.14 -8.47 11.88
C THR A 16 1.88 -9.30 11.67
N GLU A 17 1.98 -10.61 11.84
CA GLU A 17 0.84 -11.53 11.73
C GLU A 17 -0.24 -11.16 12.74
N GLN A 18 0.13 -10.85 13.99
CA GLN A 18 -0.81 -10.35 15.00
C GLN A 18 -1.47 -9.02 14.61
N ARG A 19 -0.69 -8.07 14.06
CA ARG A 19 -1.23 -6.79 13.58
C ARG A 19 -2.22 -6.99 12.43
N ILE A 20 -1.87 -7.84 11.45
CA ILE A 20 -2.74 -8.15 10.31
C ILE A 20 -4.01 -8.88 10.77
N GLN A 21 -3.87 -9.87 11.67
CA GLN A 21 -5.00 -10.58 12.27
C GLN A 21 -5.96 -9.60 12.94
N TRP A 22 -5.44 -8.71 13.79
CA TRP A 22 -6.24 -7.67 14.43
C TRP A 22 -6.95 -6.78 13.41
N VAL A 23 -6.28 -6.37 12.33
CA VAL A 23 -6.92 -5.55 11.28
C VAL A 23 -8.10 -6.29 10.66
N LEU A 24 -7.88 -7.54 10.25
CA LEU A 24 -8.93 -8.33 9.63
C LEU A 24 -10.12 -8.56 10.58
N ASP A 25 -9.88 -8.66 11.89
CA ASP A 25 -10.93 -8.83 12.91
C ASP A 25 -11.72 -7.55 13.21
N ASN A 26 -11.10 -6.39 13.07
CA ASN A 26 -11.70 -5.11 13.48
C ASN A 26 -12.23 -4.26 12.30
N PHE A 27 -11.85 -4.59 11.07
CA PHE A 27 -12.25 -3.85 9.88
C PHE A 27 -13.00 -4.73 8.89
N SER A 28 -14.21 -4.31 8.53
CA SER A 28 -15.01 -4.98 7.49
C SER A 28 -14.49 -4.73 6.07
N ARG A 29 -13.70 -3.67 5.88
CA ARG A 29 -13.13 -3.27 4.59
C ARG A 29 -11.63 -3.07 4.74
N VAL A 30 -10.86 -3.95 4.12
CA VAL A 30 -9.39 -3.96 4.22
C VAL A 30 -8.81 -3.85 2.83
N CYS A 31 -8.00 -2.83 2.59
CA CYS A 31 -7.29 -2.61 1.33
C CYS A 31 -5.78 -2.62 1.57
N VAL A 32 -5.04 -3.35 0.75
CA VAL A 32 -3.58 -3.34 0.74
C VAL A 32 -3.09 -2.35 -0.31
N SER A 33 -2.37 -1.30 0.10
CA SER A 33 -1.67 -0.40 -0.81
C SER A 33 -0.40 -1.08 -1.32
N PHE A 34 -0.45 -1.55 -2.56
CA PHE A 34 0.59 -2.36 -3.19
C PHE A 34 1.31 -1.58 -4.28
N SER A 35 2.64 -1.70 -4.35
CA SER A 35 3.49 -0.95 -5.29
C SER A 35 4.36 -1.83 -6.20
N GLY A 36 4.35 -3.15 -6.00
CA GLY A 36 5.29 -4.06 -6.65
C GLY A 36 6.73 -4.02 -6.09
N GLY A 37 6.99 -3.21 -5.06
CA GLY A 37 8.25 -3.19 -4.33
C GLY A 37 8.38 -4.35 -3.33
N LYS A 38 9.59 -4.58 -2.81
CA LYS A 38 9.86 -5.68 -1.86
C LYS A 38 8.97 -5.64 -0.61
N ASP A 39 8.80 -4.47 0.01
CA ASP A 39 8.08 -4.31 1.29
C ASP A 39 6.58 -4.50 1.11
N SER A 40 6.00 -3.83 0.10
CA SER A 40 4.59 -3.97 -0.23
C SER A 40 4.24 -5.37 -0.74
N THR A 41 5.20 -6.08 -1.34
CA THR A 41 5.06 -7.50 -1.70
C THR A 41 4.97 -8.40 -0.46
N VAL A 42 5.85 -8.25 0.54
CA VAL A 42 5.74 -8.98 1.81
C VAL A 42 4.40 -8.70 2.47
N MET A 43 3.99 -7.44 2.55
CA MET A 43 2.71 -7.05 3.12
C MET A 43 1.53 -7.72 2.41
N LEU A 44 1.52 -7.75 1.07
CA LEU A 44 0.46 -8.40 0.30
C LEU A 44 0.43 -9.91 0.55
N HIS A 45 1.58 -10.59 0.54
CA HIS A 45 1.65 -12.02 0.82
C HIS A 45 1.09 -12.37 2.21
N LEU A 46 1.56 -11.68 3.25
CA LEU A 46 1.13 -11.94 4.63
C LEU A 46 -0.36 -11.63 4.82
N THR A 47 -0.84 -10.52 4.26
CA THR A 47 -2.26 -10.13 4.38
C THR A 47 -3.17 -11.10 3.63
N ALA A 48 -2.80 -11.49 2.42
CA ALA A 48 -3.58 -12.44 1.62
C ALA A 48 -3.60 -13.85 2.25
N GLN A 49 -2.49 -14.30 2.84
CA GLN A 49 -2.44 -15.56 3.59
C GLN A 49 -3.36 -15.51 4.83
N ALA A 50 -3.30 -14.45 5.63
CA ALA A 50 -4.17 -14.28 6.79
C ALA A 50 -5.65 -14.19 6.40
N ALA A 51 -5.97 -13.44 5.33
CA ALA A 51 -7.33 -13.36 4.80
C ALA A 51 -7.86 -14.74 4.37
N ARG A 52 -7.03 -15.53 3.69
CA ARG A 52 -7.37 -16.91 3.30
C ARG A 52 -7.69 -17.78 4.51
N LEU A 53 -6.85 -17.73 5.55
CA LEU A 53 -7.03 -18.53 6.77
C LEU A 53 -8.32 -18.17 7.53
N GLN A 54 -8.72 -16.89 7.50
CA GLN A 54 -9.93 -16.41 8.16
C GLN A 54 -11.19 -16.49 7.27
N GLY A 55 -11.08 -16.95 6.02
CA GLY A 55 -12.19 -16.92 5.06
C GLY A 55 -12.67 -15.50 4.73
N LYS A 56 -11.79 -14.49 4.85
CA LYS A 56 -12.10 -13.08 4.57
C LYS A 56 -11.60 -12.68 3.19
N LYS A 57 -12.21 -11.63 2.64
CA LYS A 57 -11.77 -10.98 1.41
C LYS A 57 -11.08 -9.66 1.72
N ILE A 58 -10.13 -9.29 0.86
CA ILE A 58 -9.43 -8.00 0.91
C ILE A 58 -9.49 -7.32 -0.45
N SER A 59 -9.23 -6.02 -0.47
CA SER A 59 -8.97 -5.26 -1.69
C SER A 59 -7.47 -4.96 -1.84
N VAL A 60 -7.04 -4.66 -3.05
CA VAL A 60 -5.67 -4.19 -3.34
C VAL A 60 -5.75 -2.92 -4.16
N LEU A 61 -4.99 -1.89 -3.77
CA LEU A 61 -4.78 -0.68 -4.57
C LEU A 61 -3.38 -0.73 -5.18
N PHE A 62 -3.31 -0.65 -6.50
CA PHE A 62 -2.07 -0.49 -7.25
C PHE A 62 -2.17 0.74 -8.15
N ILE A 63 -1.28 1.70 -7.96
CA ILE A 63 -1.15 2.86 -8.86
C ILE A 63 -0.14 2.50 -9.94
N ASP A 64 -0.65 2.39 -11.15
CA ASP A 64 0.12 2.17 -12.35
C ASP A 64 0.63 3.53 -12.86
N TRP A 65 1.95 3.72 -12.80
CA TRP A 65 2.58 4.97 -13.22
C TRP A 65 2.90 5.05 -14.71
N GLU A 66 2.38 4.17 -15.57
CA GLU A 66 2.72 4.12 -17.01
C GLU A 66 4.19 3.71 -17.23
N ALA A 67 5.15 4.59 -16.97
CA ALA A 67 6.61 4.38 -17.06
C ALA A 67 7.21 3.63 -15.84
N GLN A 68 6.78 2.39 -15.61
CA GLN A 68 7.40 1.47 -14.64
C GLN A 68 8.14 0.34 -15.35
N PHE A 69 9.17 -0.22 -14.68
CA PHE A 69 9.88 -1.39 -15.19
C PHE A 69 8.92 -2.52 -15.54
N SER A 70 9.10 -3.13 -16.71
CA SER A 70 8.25 -4.22 -17.20
C SER A 70 8.23 -5.42 -16.26
N CYS A 71 9.35 -5.71 -15.58
CA CYS A 71 9.41 -6.75 -14.54
C CYS A 71 8.54 -6.43 -13.32
N THR A 72 8.42 -5.16 -12.92
CA THR A 72 7.51 -4.72 -11.85
C THR A 72 6.06 -4.94 -12.26
N ILE A 73 5.68 -4.54 -13.49
CA ILE A 73 4.32 -4.76 -14.01
C ILE A 73 3.98 -6.25 -14.08
N ALA A 74 4.91 -7.07 -14.60
CA ALA A 74 4.73 -8.52 -14.65
C ALA A 74 4.59 -9.14 -13.24
N HIS A 75 5.35 -8.64 -12.25
CA HIS A 75 5.23 -9.06 -10.86
C HIS A 75 3.88 -8.68 -10.25
N CYS A 76 3.41 -7.45 -10.47
CA CYS A 76 2.10 -7.01 -10.00
C CYS A 76 0.97 -7.86 -10.59
N GLU A 77 1.04 -8.16 -11.88
CA GLU A 77 0.08 -9.01 -12.57
C GLU A 77 0.11 -10.45 -12.05
N LYS A 78 1.31 -11.00 -11.81
CA LYS A 78 1.47 -12.32 -11.19
C LYS A 78 0.81 -12.38 -9.82
N LEU A 79 1.02 -11.37 -8.95
CA LEU A 79 0.40 -11.36 -7.62
C LEU A 79 -1.11 -11.11 -7.66
N ARG A 80 -1.60 -10.32 -8.63
CA ARG A 80 -3.03 -10.15 -8.89
C ARG A 80 -3.69 -11.50 -9.19
N ALA A 81 -3.08 -12.29 -10.08
CA ALA A 81 -3.57 -13.62 -10.43
C ALA A 81 -3.43 -14.62 -9.27
N LEU A 82 -2.28 -14.64 -8.59
CA LEU A 82 -1.99 -15.55 -7.48
C LEU A 82 -2.97 -15.42 -6.32
N TYR A 83 -3.49 -14.21 -6.08
CA TYR A 83 -4.37 -13.91 -4.96
C TYR A 83 -5.81 -13.60 -5.36
N ALA A 84 -6.21 -13.94 -6.59
CA ALA A 84 -7.58 -13.76 -7.07
C ALA A 84 -8.63 -14.52 -6.22
N ASP A 85 -8.22 -15.57 -5.50
CA ASP A 85 -9.07 -16.33 -4.59
C ASP A 85 -9.44 -15.57 -3.31
N VAL A 86 -8.68 -14.54 -2.91
CA VAL A 86 -8.92 -13.76 -1.68
C VAL A 86 -9.07 -12.26 -1.92
N VAL A 87 -8.62 -11.76 -3.06
CA VAL A 87 -8.79 -10.36 -3.45
C VAL A 87 -10.17 -10.18 -4.10
N GLU A 88 -11.06 -9.46 -3.41
CA GLU A 88 -12.39 -9.08 -3.93
C GLU A 88 -12.27 -8.06 -5.06
N THR A 89 -11.42 -7.05 -4.90
CA THR A 89 -11.18 -6.05 -5.93
C THR A 89 -9.70 -5.67 -5.95
N PHE A 90 -9.09 -5.84 -7.11
CA PHE A 90 -7.74 -5.34 -7.38
C PHE A 90 -7.88 -4.04 -8.19
N TYR A 91 -7.87 -2.90 -7.50
CA TYR A 91 -7.91 -1.57 -8.09
C TYR A 91 -6.58 -1.29 -8.80
N TRP A 92 -6.47 -1.73 -10.05
CA TRP A 92 -5.37 -1.38 -10.93
C TRP A 92 -5.66 -0.02 -11.57
N VAL A 93 -5.12 1.05 -11.00
CA VAL A 93 -5.43 2.43 -11.39
C VAL A 93 -4.44 2.90 -12.45
N ALA A 94 -4.93 3.09 -13.68
CA ALA A 94 -4.20 3.67 -14.81
C ALA A 94 -4.91 4.95 -15.27
N LEU A 95 -5.10 5.87 -14.31
CA LEU A 95 -5.69 7.19 -14.53
C LEU A 95 -4.59 8.25 -14.59
N PRO A 96 -4.83 9.39 -15.28
CA PRO A 96 -3.91 10.52 -15.23
C PRO A 96 -3.70 11.03 -13.80
N LEU A 97 -2.48 10.89 -13.27
CA LEU A 97 -2.10 11.37 -11.94
C LEU A 97 -0.80 12.14 -12.01
N THR A 98 -0.75 13.27 -11.30
CA THR A 98 0.41 14.18 -11.31
C THR A 98 1.32 13.91 -10.11
N THR A 99 2.63 13.92 -10.36
CA THR A 99 3.67 13.85 -9.33
C THR A 99 4.80 14.83 -9.62
N GLN A 100 5.71 15.01 -8.67
CA GLN A 100 6.91 15.81 -8.86
C GLN A 100 7.86 15.15 -9.85
N ASN A 101 8.46 15.97 -10.71
CA ASN A 101 9.47 15.55 -11.66
C ASN A 101 10.83 16.08 -11.22
N ALA A 102 11.74 15.15 -10.88
CA ALA A 102 13.09 15.49 -10.44
C ALA A 102 14.11 15.62 -11.60
N LEU A 103 13.70 15.38 -12.85
CA LEU A 103 14.61 15.35 -14.01
C LEU A 103 14.81 16.73 -14.66
N THR A 104 13.98 17.71 -14.33
CA THR A 104 14.07 19.06 -14.92
C THR A 104 13.42 20.11 -14.03
N GLN A 105 14.03 21.29 -13.99
CA GLN A 105 13.46 22.47 -13.34
C GLN A 105 12.42 23.19 -14.22
N TYR A 106 12.42 22.94 -15.53
CA TYR A 106 11.50 23.58 -16.48
C TYR A 106 10.12 22.93 -16.50
N LYS A 107 10.06 21.63 -16.23
CA LYS A 107 8.81 20.85 -16.08
C LYS A 107 8.83 20.12 -14.74
N PRO A 108 8.59 20.83 -13.62
CA PRO A 108 8.77 20.28 -12.27
C PRO A 108 7.71 19.25 -11.88
N GLN A 109 6.76 18.98 -12.76
CA GLN A 109 5.73 17.96 -12.60
C GLN A 109 5.69 17.05 -13.83
N TRP A 110 5.24 15.83 -13.60
CA TRP A 110 4.97 14.84 -14.62
C TRP A 110 3.64 14.16 -14.32
N GLN A 111 2.90 13.84 -15.37
CA GLN A 111 1.62 13.15 -15.29
C GLN A 111 1.73 11.81 -16.01
N CYS A 112 1.50 10.72 -15.29
CA CYS A 112 1.35 9.41 -15.94
C CYS A 112 0.04 9.36 -16.72
N TRP A 113 -0.06 8.51 -17.75
CA TRP A 113 -1.29 8.33 -18.54
C TRP A 113 -1.91 9.63 -19.09
N GLU A 114 -1.10 10.67 -19.34
CA GLU A 114 -1.58 11.97 -19.83
C GLU A 114 -2.29 11.81 -21.19
N PRO A 115 -3.56 12.26 -21.34
CA PRO A 115 -4.29 12.14 -22.60
C PRO A 115 -3.59 12.88 -23.74
N GLY A 116 -3.37 12.19 -24.86
CA GLY A 116 -2.70 12.76 -26.04
C GLY A 116 -1.17 12.75 -25.99
N ALA A 117 -0.56 12.27 -24.90
CA ALA A 117 0.86 11.99 -24.85
C ALA A 117 1.20 10.61 -25.45
N ASP A 118 2.43 10.44 -25.89
CA ASP A 118 2.96 9.13 -26.31
C ASP A 118 3.32 8.30 -25.06
N TRP A 119 2.52 7.27 -24.78
CA TRP A 119 2.76 6.34 -23.68
C TRP A 119 3.75 5.24 -24.10
N VAL A 120 4.63 4.84 -23.19
CA VAL A 120 5.63 3.77 -23.38
C VAL A 120 5.01 2.37 -23.38
N ARG A 121 3.77 2.24 -22.93
CA ARG A 121 2.96 1.01 -23.01
C ARG A 121 1.47 1.30 -22.89
N GLN A 122 0.65 0.28 -23.12
CA GLN A 122 -0.79 0.32 -22.87
C GLN A 122 -1.12 -0.23 -21.47
N PRO A 123 -2.17 0.29 -20.81
CA PRO A 123 -2.67 -0.31 -19.58
C PRO A 123 -3.33 -1.67 -19.90
N PRO A 124 -3.35 -2.63 -18.97
CA PRO A 124 -4.04 -3.89 -19.20
C PRO A 124 -5.57 -3.68 -19.30
N PRO A 125 -6.32 -4.58 -19.98
CA PRO A 125 -7.76 -4.38 -20.25
C PRO A 125 -8.65 -4.22 -19.01
N TRP A 126 -8.24 -4.76 -17.86
CA TRP A 126 -8.95 -4.66 -16.58
C TRP A 126 -8.54 -3.45 -15.74
N ALA A 127 -7.61 -2.63 -16.22
CA ALA A 127 -7.22 -1.42 -15.52
C ALA A 127 -8.35 -0.39 -15.51
N ILE A 128 -8.43 0.36 -14.42
CA ILE A 128 -9.31 1.50 -14.28
C ILE A 128 -8.68 2.67 -15.04
N THR A 129 -9.20 2.93 -16.23
CA THR A 129 -8.76 4.01 -17.13
C THR A 129 -9.82 5.09 -17.33
N HIS A 130 -11.07 4.83 -16.92
CA HIS A 130 -12.18 5.76 -17.11
C HIS A 130 -12.26 6.78 -15.96
N PRO A 131 -12.18 8.11 -16.22
CA PRO A 131 -12.21 9.15 -15.18
C PRO A 131 -13.44 9.08 -14.26
N GLY A 132 -14.58 8.63 -14.77
CA GLY A 132 -15.82 8.50 -14.00
C GLY A 132 -15.90 7.29 -13.06
N TYR A 133 -14.88 6.42 -12.99
CA TYR A 133 -14.92 5.23 -12.12
C TYR A 133 -14.98 5.62 -10.64
N PHE A 134 -14.18 6.60 -10.24
CA PHE A 134 -14.16 7.13 -8.87
C PHE A 134 -14.90 8.46 -8.83
N SER A 135 -15.93 8.57 -8.00
CA SER A 135 -16.73 9.80 -7.88
C SER A 135 -15.95 11.02 -7.37
N PHE A 136 -14.78 10.79 -6.74
CA PHE A 136 -13.90 11.84 -6.23
C PHE A 136 -12.80 12.25 -7.22
N TYR A 137 -12.58 11.48 -8.29
CA TYR A 137 -11.44 11.69 -9.17
C TYR A 137 -11.59 12.99 -9.94
N GLN A 138 -10.51 13.76 -10.00
CA GLN A 138 -10.38 14.94 -10.85
C GLN A 138 -9.21 14.73 -11.80
N PRO A 139 -9.36 15.05 -13.11
CA PRO A 139 -8.29 14.88 -14.09
C PRO A 139 -6.98 15.52 -13.62
N GLY A 140 -5.90 14.72 -13.61
CA GLY A 140 -4.56 15.20 -13.26
C GLY A 140 -4.35 15.57 -11.80
N MET A 141 -5.24 15.16 -10.89
CA MET A 141 -5.03 15.36 -9.45
C MET A 141 -3.69 14.75 -8.99
N SER A 142 -3.13 15.29 -7.91
CA SER A 142 -1.90 14.74 -7.36
C SER A 142 -2.12 13.33 -6.79
N PHE A 143 -1.07 12.53 -6.81
CA PHE A 143 -1.09 11.20 -6.17
C PHE A 143 -1.48 11.27 -4.69
N GLU A 144 -0.97 12.25 -3.94
CA GLU A 144 -1.28 12.43 -2.52
C GLU A 144 -2.78 12.69 -2.30
N SER A 145 -3.38 13.54 -3.15
CA SER A 145 -4.83 13.78 -3.11
C SER A 145 -5.61 12.53 -3.51
N PHE A 146 -5.13 11.77 -4.51
CA PHE A 146 -5.78 10.55 -4.97
C PHE A 146 -5.85 9.50 -3.85
N VAL A 147 -4.72 9.18 -3.21
CA VAL A 147 -4.71 8.15 -2.15
C VAL A 147 -5.52 8.57 -0.94
N SER A 148 -5.53 9.87 -0.61
CA SER A 148 -6.35 10.42 0.47
C SER A 148 -7.85 10.29 0.18
N HIS A 149 -8.30 10.71 -0.99
CA HIS A 149 -9.70 10.59 -1.39
C HIS A 149 -10.11 9.13 -1.64
N PHE A 150 -9.20 8.28 -2.14
CA PHE A 150 -9.44 6.85 -2.27
C PHE A 150 -9.75 6.21 -0.92
N ALA A 151 -9.00 6.54 0.15
CA ALA A 151 -9.25 5.99 1.47
C ALA A 151 -10.67 6.32 1.97
N GLU A 152 -11.12 7.57 1.80
CA GLU A 152 -12.47 7.99 2.19
C GLU A 152 -13.54 7.34 1.31
N TRP A 153 -13.37 7.32 -0.01
CA TRP A 153 -14.29 6.67 -0.93
C TRP A 153 -14.40 5.16 -0.68
N PHE A 154 -13.25 4.50 -0.46
CA PHE A 154 -13.18 3.08 -0.15
C PHE A 154 -13.88 2.75 1.16
N SER A 155 -13.85 3.65 2.14
CA SER A 155 -14.51 3.47 3.44
C SER A 155 -16.02 3.33 3.33
N GLN A 156 -16.65 3.98 2.35
CA GLN A 156 -18.10 4.11 2.25
C GLN A 156 -18.74 4.60 3.56
N ARG A 157 -18.07 5.53 4.26
CA ARG A 157 -18.47 6.05 5.59
C ARG A 157 -18.61 4.98 6.67
N ARG A 158 -17.85 3.89 6.54
CA ARG A 158 -17.72 2.83 7.55
C ARG A 158 -16.24 2.59 7.83
N PRO A 159 -15.89 2.09 9.03
CA PRO A 159 -14.49 1.83 9.36
C PRO A 159 -13.79 0.94 8.32
N ALA A 160 -12.72 1.48 7.73
CA ALA A 160 -11.89 0.81 6.74
C ALA A 160 -10.39 0.92 7.06
N ALA A 161 -9.65 -0.12 6.71
CA ALA A 161 -8.20 -0.17 6.86
C ALA A 161 -7.51 -0.08 5.49
N VAL A 162 -6.51 0.78 5.38
CA VAL A 162 -5.58 0.85 4.24
C VAL A 162 -4.19 0.48 4.74
N LEU A 163 -3.72 -0.73 4.45
CA LEU A 163 -2.41 -1.21 4.86
C LEU A 163 -1.34 -0.63 3.92
N VAL A 164 -0.28 -0.07 4.49
CA VAL A 164 0.84 0.53 3.75
C VAL A 164 2.16 -0.08 4.22
N GLY A 165 2.93 -0.60 3.25
CA GLY A 165 4.17 -1.33 3.49
C GLY A 165 5.35 -0.39 3.70
N ILE A 166 5.34 0.37 4.80
CA ILE A 166 6.43 1.27 5.19
C ILE A 166 7.24 0.66 6.33
N ARG A 167 8.53 1.01 6.40
CA ARG A 167 9.36 0.73 7.57
C ARG A 167 9.84 2.03 8.21
N ALA A 168 9.87 2.08 9.53
CA ALA A 168 10.24 3.27 10.29
C ALA A 168 11.72 3.64 10.12
N ASP A 169 12.57 2.68 9.70
CA ASP A 169 13.99 2.89 9.44
C ASP A 169 14.30 3.49 8.04
N GLU A 170 13.29 3.71 7.19
CA GLU A 170 13.48 4.24 5.83
C GLU A 170 13.70 5.75 5.78
N SER A 171 13.03 6.52 6.65
CA SER A 171 13.20 7.97 6.74
C SER A 171 12.60 8.54 8.01
N LEU A 172 12.96 9.78 8.33
CA LEU A 172 12.36 10.53 9.44
C LEU A 172 10.83 10.63 9.30
N ASN A 173 10.32 10.84 8.09
CA ASN A 173 8.87 10.91 7.85
C ASN A 173 8.18 9.58 8.15
N ARG A 174 8.79 8.45 7.76
CA ARG A 174 8.24 7.12 8.08
C ARG A 174 8.34 6.79 9.57
N PHE A 175 9.42 7.20 10.24
CA PHE A 175 9.50 7.11 11.69
C PHE A 175 8.41 7.91 12.39
N MET A 176 8.21 9.17 12.00
CA MET A 176 7.19 10.07 12.56
C MET A 176 5.76 9.58 12.30
N ALA A 177 5.53 8.88 11.18
CA ALA A 177 4.25 8.23 10.89
C ALA A 177 3.87 7.18 11.95
N ILE A 178 4.83 6.67 12.73
CA ILE A 178 4.60 5.71 13.82
C ILE A 178 4.70 6.40 15.19
N SER A 179 5.80 7.12 15.42
CA SER A 179 6.19 7.62 16.75
C SER A 179 5.43 8.88 17.19
N SER A 180 4.84 9.62 16.25
CA SER A 180 4.11 10.85 16.60
C SER A 180 2.99 10.57 17.60
N GLN A 181 2.98 11.34 18.68
CA GLN A 181 1.88 11.36 19.66
C GLN A 181 0.77 12.35 19.27
N ARG A 182 1.02 13.20 18.27
CA ARG A 182 0.05 14.22 17.80
C ARG A 182 -0.92 13.69 16.75
N LYS A 183 -0.63 12.52 16.16
CA LYS A 183 -1.50 11.92 15.15
C LYS A 183 -2.71 11.27 15.82
N GLN A 184 -3.86 11.31 15.15
CA GLN A 184 -5.01 10.52 15.56
C GLN A 184 -4.76 9.05 15.21
N ARG A 185 -4.81 8.19 16.22
CA ARG A 185 -4.66 6.73 16.09
C ARG A 185 -6.05 6.09 16.11
N PHE A 186 -6.15 4.82 15.74
CA PHE A 186 -7.36 4.04 15.96
C PHE A 186 -7.64 3.85 17.46
N ALA A 187 -6.59 3.51 18.22
CA ALA A 187 -6.60 3.38 19.67
C ALA A 187 -5.23 3.75 20.23
N ASP A 188 -5.16 4.10 21.51
CA ASP A 188 -3.93 4.55 22.17
C ASP A 188 -2.80 3.52 22.10
N ASP A 189 -3.16 2.24 22.23
CA ASP A 189 -2.28 1.07 22.18
C ASP A 189 -2.01 0.56 20.74
N LYS A 190 -2.42 1.33 19.72
CA LYS A 190 -2.22 1.03 18.30
C LYS A 190 -1.39 2.13 17.61
N PRO A 191 -0.11 2.33 18.01
CA PRO A 191 0.74 3.40 17.48
C PRO A 191 1.06 3.25 15.99
N TRP A 192 0.84 2.09 15.39
CA TRP A 192 1.03 1.79 13.98
C TRP A 192 -0.20 2.09 13.11
N THR A 193 -1.15 2.87 13.64
CA THR A 193 -2.34 3.33 12.93
C THR A 193 -2.38 4.85 12.85
N THR A 194 -2.95 5.40 11.78
CA THR A 194 -3.17 6.84 11.60
C THR A 194 -4.52 7.06 10.94
N SER A 195 -5.37 7.89 11.53
CA SER A 195 -6.66 8.29 10.93
C SER A 195 -6.42 9.01 9.61
N ALA A 196 -7.17 8.62 8.57
CA ALA A 196 -7.22 9.36 7.32
C ALA A 196 -8.07 10.63 7.51
N PRO A 197 -7.83 11.70 6.72
CA PRO A 197 -8.52 12.99 6.91
C PRO A 197 -10.05 12.93 6.93
N GLY A 198 -10.67 11.97 6.23
CA GLY A 198 -12.13 11.80 6.20
C GLY A 198 -12.75 11.11 7.42
N GLY A 199 -11.93 10.58 8.34
CA GLY A 199 -12.36 10.05 9.64
C GLY A 199 -12.96 8.64 9.64
N HIS A 200 -13.20 8.04 8.48
CA HIS A 200 -13.75 6.68 8.37
C HIS A 200 -12.71 5.61 7.96
N ALA A 201 -11.50 6.04 7.57
CA ALA A 201 -10.43 5.14 7.18
C ALA A 201 -9.20 5.36 8.04
N TRP A 202 -8.41 4.30 8.21
CA TRP A 202 -7.12 4.34 8.90
C TRP A 202 -6.03 3.78 8.01
N TYR A 203 -4.92 4.51 7.92
CA TYR A 203 -3.67 3.98 7.42
C TYR A 203 -3.05 3.09 8.48
N ILE A 204 -2.66 1.89 8.07
CA ILE A 204 -2.13 0.85 8.94
C ILE A 204 -0.73 0.48 8.47
N TYR A 205 0.23 0.35 9.38
CA TYR A 205 1.64 0.08 9.03
C TYR A 205 2.16 -1.23 9.64
N PRO A 206 1.72 -2.42 9.19
CA PRO A 206 2.09 -3.68 9.84
C PRO A 206 3.58 -4.07 9.73
N LEU A 207 4.36 -3.41 8.88
CA LEU A 207 5.78 -3.72 8.69
C LEU A 207 6.71 -2.69 9.36
N TYR A 208 6.21 -1.75 10.15
CA TYR A 208 6.96 -0.55 10.54
C TYR A 208 8.29 -0.82 11.27
N ASP A 209 8.41 -1.95 11.95
CA ASP A 209 9.53 -2.38 12.79
C ASP A 209 10.49 -3.35 12.09
N TRP A 210 10.21 -3.70 10.83
CA TRP A 210 11.10 -4.52 10.02
C TRP A 210 12.32 -3.73 9.58
N LYS A 211 13.43 -4.44 9.41
CA LYS A 211 14.61 -3.97 8.68
C LYS A 211 14.65 -4.58 7.28
N THR A 212 15.48 -4.00 6.42
CA THR A 212 15.74 -4.55 5.08
C THR A 212 16.16 -6.02 5.13
N ALA A 213 16.99 -6.43 6.10
CA ALA A 213 17.43 -7.81 6.26
C ALA A 213 16.27 -8.77 6.61
N ASP A 214 15.28 -8.30 7.37
CA ASP A 214 14.11 -9.11 7.74
C ASP A 214 13.24 -9.41 6.50
N ILE A 215 13.05 -8.42 5.63
CA ILE A 215 12.34 -8.57 4.34
C ILE A 215 12.98 -9.69 3.50
N TRP A 216 14.30 -9.62 3.31
CA TRP A 216 15.02 -10.61 2.51
C TRP A 216 15.08 -11.98 3.19
N THR A 217 15.24 -12.02 4.51
CA THR A 217 15.18 -13.26 5.29
C THR A 217 13.83 -13.93 5.14
N TRP A 218 12.74 -13.16 5.14
CA TRP A 218 11.39 -13.68 4.94
C TRP A 218 11.22 -14.28 3.54
N PHE A 219 11.65 -13.60 2.47
CA PHE A 219 11.60 -14.16 1.11
C PHE A 219 12.44 -15.44 1.00
N ALA A 220 13.65 -15.44 1.56
CA ALA A 220 14.54 -16.60 1.52
C ALA A 220 13.95 -17.82 2.24
N LYS A 221 13.30 -17.61 3.39
CA LYS A 221 12.67 -18.68 4.19
C LYS A 221 11.35 -19.16 3.60
N SER A 222 10.49 -18.23 3.17
CA SER A 222 9.14 -18.53 2.68
C SER A 222 9.12 -19.04 1.24
N ARG A 223 10.18 -18.76 0.46
CA ARG A 223 10.27 -19.04 -0.99
C ARG A 223 9.15 -18.37 -1.81
N GLN A 224 8.49 -17.36 -1.25
CA GLN A 224 7.47 -16.59 -1.95
C GLN A 224 8.11 -15.72 -3.03
N SER A 225 7.36 -15.47 -4.11
CA SER A 225 7.86 -14.68 -5.23
C SER A 225 7.99 -13.20 -4.88
N TYR A 226 9.08 -12.57 -5.29
CA TYR A 226 9.25 -11.13 -5.24
C TYR A 226 9.55 -10.58 -6.63
N ASN A 227 9.55 -9.26 -6.75
CA ASN A 227 9.85 -8.57 -7.99
C ASN A 227 11.29 -8.89 -8.44
N PRO A 228 11.49 -9.48 -9.64
CA PRO A 228 12.82 -9.91 -10.09
C PRO A 228 13.76 -8.75 -10.46
N LEU A 229 13.32 -7.50 -10.28
CA LEU A 229 14.20 -6.33 -10.32
C LEU A 229 15.27 -6.35 -9.20
N TYR A 230 15.00 -7.05 -8.09
CA TYR A 230 15.92 -7.22 -6.97
C TYR A 230 16.68 -8.55 -7.06
#